data_AF-A0A1W1U9Y3-F1
#
_entry.id   AF-A0A1W1U9Y3-F1
#
_cell.length_a   1.000
_cell.length_b   1.000
_cell.length_c   1.000
_cell.angle_alpha   90.00
_cell.angle_beta   90.00
_cell.angle_gamma   90.00
#
_symmetry.space_group_name_H-M   'P 1'
#
loop_
_entity.id
_entity.type
_entity.pdbx_description
1 polymer ?
#
loop_
_entity_poly.entity_id
_entity_poly.type
_entity_poly.pdbx_seq_one_letter_code
_entity_poly.pdbx_strand_id
1 'polypeptide(L)'
;MTIRQLKKTVKVKDLEIKKEIPLPVKMTSLLEGIQTGKLEEEFDLLRVTEGIVFLLGIEPDFKYAKEYRGIVEVIHSNVKDYILYLSKYYLDNKNLIESYIYLNAQDALLDYDADLFFTRLGVLEQIYNENIELLEDEEKQEIVSKLLKGYEDITKKEEYPLALYKLGHINTGIGNHLKAMLYFKKFLNFDGNDELKNEVRVNMEELEDYARMEEGEAYLRYGKFREAENAFNKISESYYEVDKVSYYKSIINYHLGNYEEAYELIEEAIEKVNREEYYNHAALVSVALDNIDQSIAWYEKGLEEFNRSYTLNYNLGLLYYNLKDKKYKDYFQKACEIGPSEQLLSLLK
;
A
#
# COMPACT_ATOMS: atom_id res chain seq x y z
N MET A 1 -7.34 -13.42 -30.25
CA MET A 1 -8.69 -13.90 -30.60
C MET A 1 -8.90 -13.81 -32.11
N THR A 2 -9.83 -14.59 -32.65
CA THR A 2 -10.28 -14.46 -34.05
C THR A 2 -11.78 -14.21 -34.07
N ILE A 3 -12.23 -13.43 -35.05
CA ILE A 3 -13.64 -13.11 -35.24
C ILE A 3 -14.23 -14.03 -36.30
N ARG A 4 -15.32 -14.72 -35.96
CA ARG A 4 -16.18 -15.40 -36.93
C ARG A 4 -17.39 -14.52 -37.25
N GLN A 5 -17.61 -14.29 -38.54
CA GLN A 5 -18.86 -13.71 -39.03
C GLN A 5 -19.83 -14.82 -39.41
N LEU A 6 -21.09 -14.67 -39.02
CA LEU A 6 -22.14 -15.59 -39.43
C LEU A 6 -22.48 -15.35 -40.91
N LYS A 7 -22.73 -16.42 -41.66
CA LYS A 7 -23.20 -16.32 -43.06
C LYS A 7 -24.65 -15.85 -43.17
N LYS A 8 -25.45 -16.07 -42.12
CA LYS A 8 -26.87 -15.69 -42.00
C LYS A 8 -27.22 -15.50 -40.52
N THR A 9 -28.27 -14.74 -40.24
CA THR A 9 -28.83 -14.64 -38.89
C THR A 9 -29.22 -16.02 -38.38
N VAL A 10 -28.83 -16.35 -37.15
CA VAL A 10 -29.07 -17.66 -36.53
C VAL A 10 -29.99 -17.47 -35.33
N LYS A 11 -31.01 -18.33 -35.20
CA LYS A 11 -31.87 -18.38 -34.02
C LYS A 11 -31.38 -19.48 -33.07
N VAL A 12 -31.10 -19.11 -31.83
CA VAL A 12 -30.65 -20.03 -30.77
C VAL A 12 -31.62 -19.91 -29.61
N LYS A 13 -32.40 -20.97 -29.35
CA LYS A 13 -33.58 -20.92 -28.46
C LYS A 13 -34.47 -19.73 -28.85
N ASP A 14 -34.66 -18.78 -27.94
CA ASP A 14 -35.48 -17.58 -28.13
C ASP A 14 -34.69 -16.35 -28.60
N LEU A 15 -33.37 -16.47 -28.77
CA LEU A 15 -32.49 -15.37 -29.18
C LEU A 15 -32.20 -15.40 -30.68
N GLU A 16 -32.28 -14.24 -31.31
CA GLU A 16 -31.87 -14.03 -32.70
C GLU A 16 -30.49 -13.35 -32.76
N ILE A 17 -29.47 -14.09 -33.20
CA ILE A 17 -28.11 -13.60 -33.36
C ILE A 17 -27.93 -13.09 -34.78
N LYS A 18 -27.93 -11.77 -34.93
CA LYS A 18 -27.79 -11.06 -36.21
C LYS A 18 -26.42 -11.34 -36.84
N LYS A 19 -26.39 -11.52 -38.17
CA LYS A 19 -25.16 -11.85 -38.89
C LYS A 19 -24.07 -10.78 -38.83
N GLU A 20 -24.49 -9.53 -38.58
CA GLU A 20 -23.64 -8.37 -38.45
C GLU A 20 -22.86 -8.34 -37.14
N ILE A 21 -23.28 -9.13 -36.14
CA ILE A 21 -22.61 -9.24 -34.86
C ILE A 21 -21.41 -10.20 -35.04
N PRO A 22 -20.16 -9.71 -34.96
CA PRO A 22 -18.98 -10.55 -34.99
C PRO A 22 -18.97 -11.46 -33.75
N LEU A 23 -18.52 -12.69 -33.89
CA LEU A 23 -18.46 -13.63 -32.76
C LEU A 23 -17.01 -13.98 -32.45
N PRO A 24 -16.50 -13.60 -31.26
CA PRO A 24 -15.13 -13.89 -30.88
C PRO A 24 -14.96 -15.38 -30.57
N VAL A 25 -13.85 -15.93 -31.04
CA VAL A 25 -13.40 -17.29 -30.72
C VAL A 25 -11.91 -17.24 -30.37
N LYS A 26 -11.50 -17.92 -29.30
CA LYS A 26 -10.09 -18.03 -28.94
C LYS A 26 -9.32 -18.87 -29.98
N MET A 27 -8.12 -18.41 -30.33
CA MET A 27 -7.27 -19.08 -31.33
C MET A 27 -6.72 -20.41 -30.84
N THR A 28 -6.39 -20.51 -29.56
CA THR A 28 -5.94 -21.74 -28.90
C THR A 28 -7.00 -22.84 -28.99
N SER A 29 -8.26 -22.51 -28.69
CA SER A 29 -9.39 -23.44 -28.78
C SER A 29 -9.64 -23.94 -30.22
N LEU A 30 -9.26 -23.17 -31.25
CA LEU A 30 -9.32 -23.60 -32.65
C LEU A 30 -8.21 -24.62 -32.97
N LEU A 31 -6.98 -24.40 -32.47
CA LEU A 31 -5.83 -25.28 -32.73
C LEU A 31 -6.02 -26.66 -32.07
N GLU A 32 -6.53 -26.73 -30.85
CA GLU A 32 -6.85 -27.99 -30.17
C GLU A 32 -7.93 -28.78 -30.92
N GLY A 33 -8.94 -28.08 -31.47
CA GLY A 33 -9.97 -28.70 -32.30
C GLY A 33 -9.43 -29.33 -33.59
N ILE A 34 -8.40 -28.72 -34.20
CA ILE A 34 -7.69 -29.28 -35.38
C ILE A 34 -6.92 -30.53 -34.98
N GLN A 35 -6.18 -30.47 -33.88
CA GLN A 35 -5.32 -31.56 -33.43
C GLN A 35 -6.11 -32.79 -32.96
N THR A 36 -7.28 -32.59 -32.36
CA THR A 36 -8.12 -33.67 -31.83
C THR A 36 -9.08 -34.28 -32.87
N GLY A 37 -9.12 -33.75 -34.09
CA GLY A 37 -10.04 -34.20 -35.14
C GLY A 37 -11.52 -33.92 -34.85
N LYS A 38 -11.83 -33.13 -33.81
CA LYS A 38 -13.20 -32.76 -33.37
C LYS A 38 -13.69 -31.45 -33.99
N LEU A 39 -13.07 -31.00 -35.08
CA LEU A 39 -13.55 -29.86 -35.87
C LEU A 39 -14.68 -30.31 -36.80
N GLU A 40 -15.74 -30.89 -36.24
CA GLU A 40 -16.97 -31.05 -36.99
C GLU A 40 -17.66 -29.67 -37.08
N GLU A 41 -18.22 -29.40 -38.25
CA GLU A 41 -18.73 -28.10 -38.73
C GLU A 41 -19.95 -27.55 -37.95
N GLU A 42 -20.22 -28.05 -36.75
CA GLU A 42 -21.16 -27.43 -35.85
C GLU A 42 -20.52 -26.21 -35.21
N PHE A 43 -21.20 -25.09 -35.41
CA PHE A 43 -20.95 -23.84 -34.75
C PHE A 43 -20.97 -24.06 -33.22
N ASP A 44 -19.79 -24.30 -32.64
CA ASP A 44 -19.63 -24.60 -31.23
C ASP A 44 -19.90 -23.34 -30.39
N LEU A 45 -21.16 -23.17 -30.05
CA LEU A 45 -21.68 -22.08 -29.22
C LEU A 45 -20.93 -21.96 -27.90
N LEU A 46 -20.38 -23.06 -27.36
CA LEU A 46 -19.60 -23.05 -26.12
C LEU A 46 -18.28 -22.29 -26.31
N ARG A 47 -17.57 -22.54 -27.41
CA ARG A 47 -16.34 -21.80 -27.77
C ARG A 47 -16.61 -20.33 -28.05
N VAL A 48 -17.77 -20.02 -28.65
CA VAL A 48 -18.19 -18.63 -28.88
C VAL A 48 -18.44 -17.94 -27.55
N THR A 49 -19.21 -18.55 -26.62
CA THR A 49 -19.48 -17.94 -25.31
C THR A 49 -18.22 -17.78 -24.48
N GLU A 50 -17.26 -18.73 -24.54
CA GLU A 50 -15.96 -18.57 -23.89
C GLU A 50 -15.20 -17.36 -24.45
N GLY A 51 -15.16 -17.23 -25.78
CA GLY A 51 -14.52 -16.10 -26.46
C GLY A 51 -15.20 -14.76 -26.13
N ILE A 52 -16.53 -14.75 -25.98
CA ILE A 52 -17.29 -13.58 -25.56
C ILE A 52 -16.92 -13.19 -24.13
N VAL A 53 -16.96 -14.13 -23.19
CA VAL A 53 -16.64 -13.85 -21.77
C VAL A 53 -15.20 -13.35 -21.67
N PHE A 54 -14.26 -13.96 -22.39
CA PHE A 54 -12.88 -13.49 -22.41
C PHE A 54 -12.74 -12.07 -22.96
N LEU A 55 -13.43 -11.74 -24.06
CA LEU A 55 -13.41 -10.39 -24.64
C LEU A 55 -14.00 -9.36 -23.66
N LEU A 56 -15.15 -9.65 -23.06
CA LEU A 56 -15.79 -8.76 -22.08
C LEU A 56 -14.99 -8.66 -20.79
N GLY A 57 -14.19 -9.67 -20.46
CA GLY A 57 -13.20 -9.60 -19.39
C GLY A 57 -12.04 -8.64 -19.67
N ILE A 58 -11.69 -8.39 -20.93
CA ILE A 58 -10.68 -7.41 -21.32
C ILE A 58 -11.30 -6.02 -21.48
N GLU A 59 -12.45 -5.95 -22.13
CA GLU A 59 -13.14 -4.70 -22.46
C GLU A 59 -14.64 -4.82 -22.09
N PRO A 60 -15.00 -4.52 -20.82
CA PRO A 60 -16.38 -4.65 -20.35
C PRO A 60 -17.38 -3.78 -21.13
N ASP A 61 -16.94 -2.58 -21.54
CA ASP A 61 -17.73 -1.60 -22.29
C ASP A 61 -17.71 -1.84 -23.82
N PHE A 62 -17.32 -3.05 -24.26
CA PHE A 62 -17.23 -3.36 -25.69
C PHE A 62 -18.55 -3.08 -26.42
N LYS A 63 -18.47 -2.59 -27.66
CA LYS A 63 -19.63 -2.10 -28.43
C LYS A 63 -20.81 -3.08 -28.59
N TYR A 64 -20.58 -4.39 -28.43
CA TYR A 64 -21.62 -5.43 -28.51
C TYR A 64 -21.85 -6.13 -27.16
N ALA A 65 -21.43 -5.54 -26.04
CA ALA A 65 -21.52 -6.16 -24.71
C ALA A 65 -22.95 -6.58 -24.34
N LYS A 66 -23.94 -5.75 -24.69
CA LYS A 66 -25.35 -6.06 -24.43
C LYS A 66 -25.84 -7.28 -25.22
N GLU A 67 -25.54 -7.34 -26.51
CA GLU A 67 -25.89 -8.48 -27.35
C GLU A 67 -25.18 -9.76 -26.90
N TYR A 68 -23.89 -9.63 -26.59
CA TYR A 68 -23.05 -10.71 -26.09
C TYR A 68 -23.54 -11.26 -24.75
N ARG A 69 -23.94 -10.40 -23.82
CA ARG A 69 -24.57 -10.81 -22.56
C ARG A 69 -25.79 -11.68 -22.82
N GLY A 70 -26.69 -11.26 -23.72
CA GLY A 70 -27.85 -12.06 -24.11
C GLY A 70 -27.49 -13.43 -24.70
N ILE A 71 -26.42 -13.51 -25.50
CA ILE A 71 -25.93 -14.80 -26.03
C ILE A 71 -25.46 -15.70 -24.87
N VAL A 72 -24.66 -15.17 -23.95
CA VAL A 72 -24.11 -15.94 -22.82
C VAL A 72 -25.24 -16.43 -21.90
N GLU A 73 -26.20 -15.57 -21.54
CA GLU A 73 -27.34 -15.90 -20.68
C GLU A 73 -28.26 -16.99 -21.26
N VAL A 74 -28.39 -17.05 -22.59
CA VAL A 74 -29.24 -18.04 -23.27
C VAL A 74 -28.58 -19.42 -23.31
N ILE A 75 -27.26 -19.45 -23.43
CA ILE A 75 -26.49 -20.70 -23.47
C ILE A 75 -26.24 -21.24 -22.07
N HIS A 76 -25.86 -20.36 -21.13
CA HIS A 76 -25.48 -20.72 -19.77
C HIS A 76 -26.54 -20.25 -18.78
N SER A 77 -27.27 -21.22 -18.20
CA SER A 77 -28.35 -20.94 -17.24
C SER A 77 -27.86 -20.28 -15.95
N ASN A 78 -26.58 -20.47 -15.59
CA ASN A 78 -25.94 -19.76 -14.49
C ASN A 78 -24.59 -19.17 -14.98
N VAL A 79 -24.60 -17.89 -15.30
CA VAL A 79 -23.43 -17.17 -15.82
C VAL A 79 -22.34 -17.02 -14.75
N LYS A 80 -22.70 -16.89 -13.45
CA LYS A 80 -21.74 -16.85 -12.33
C LYS A 80 -20.94 -18.15 -12.26
N ASP A 81 -21.62 -19.29 -12.25
CA ASP A 81 -20.96 -20.61 -12.20
C ASP A 81 -20.07 -20.85 -13.42
N TYR A 82 -20.49 -20.36 -14.60
CA TYR A 82 -19.70 -20.47 -15.82
C TYR A 82 -18.41 -19.63 -15.75
N ILE A 83 -18.48 -18.39 -15.26
CA ILE A 83 -17.29 -17.55 -15.05
C ILE A 83 -16.34 -18.21 -14.03
N LEU A 84 -16.87 -18.71 -12.91
CA LEU A 84 -16.07 -19.41 -11.89
C LEU A 84 -15.43 -20.68 -12.45
N TYR A 85 -16.15 -21.45 -13.26
CA TYR A 85 -15.63 -22.63 -13.94
C TYR A 85 -14.45 -22.27 -14.86
N LEU A 86 -14.60 -21.24 -15.70
CA LEU A 86 -13.53 -20.79 -16.60
C LEU A 86 -12.32 -20.30 -15.79
N SER A 87 -12.54 -19.42 -14.81
CA SER A 87 -11.49 -18.94 -13.92
C SER A 87 -10.72 -20.10 -13.25
N LYS A 88 -11.45 -21.04 -12.65
CA LYS A 88 -10.86 -22.22 -11.99
C LYS A 88 -10.05 -23.07 -12.96
N TYR A 89 -10.57 -23.34 -14.16
CA TYR A 89 -9.83 -24.09 -15.17
C TYR A 89 -8.47 -23.44 -15.47
N TYR A 90 -8.42 -22.12 -15.66
CA TYR A 90 -7.15 -21.43 -15.92
C TYR A 90 -6.25 -21.34 -14.67
N LEU A 91 -6.82 -21.23 -13.46
CA LEU A 91 -6.07 -21.31 -12.20
C LEU A 91 -5.38 -22.67 -12.01
N ASP A 92 -6.13 -23.76 -12.21
CA ASP A 92 -5.61 -25.13 -12.10
C ASP A 92 -4.46 -25.39 -13.10
N ASN A 93 -4.41 -24.62 -14.19
CA ASN A 93 -3.36 -24.65 -15.21
C ASN A 93 -2.30 -23.53 -15.07
N LYS A 94 -2.27 -22.79 -13.95
CA LYS A 94 -1.33 -21.69 -13.65
C LYS A 94 -1.37 -20.50 -14.62
N ASN A 95 -2.49 -20.31 -15.30
CA ASN A 95 -2.72 -19.20 -16.22
C ASN A 95 -3.50 -18.09 -15.49
N LEU A 96 -2.81 -17.36 -14.62
CA LEU A 96 -3.44 -16.40 -13.70
C LEU A 96 -4.09 -15.22 -14.41
N ILE A 97 -3.45 -14.70 -15.47
CA ILE A 97 -3.96 -13.56 -16.23
C ILE A 97 -5.29 -13.94 -16.89
N GLU A 98 -5.37 -15.09 -17.53
CA GLU A 98 -6.62 -15.58 -18.12
C GLU A 98 -7.70 -15.78 -17.06
N SER A 99 -7.35 -16.37 -15.91
CA SER A 99 -8.30 -16.49 -14.80
C SER A 99 -8.86 -15.14 -14.37
N TYR A 100 -7.98 -14.14 -14.18
CA TYR A 100 -8.37 -12.79 -13.83
C TYR A 100 -9.29 -12.17 -14.89
N ILE A 101 -8.97 -12.34 -16.18
CA ILE A 101 -9.80 -11.85 -17.30
C ILE A 101 -11.20 -12.45 -17.22
N TYR A 102 -11.35 -13.76 -17.00
CA TYR A 102 -12.68 -14.37 -16.89
C TYR A 102 -13.47 -13.81 -15.70
N LEU A 103 -12.85 -13.65 -14.54
CA LEU A 103 -13.48 -13.02 -13.38
C LEU A 103 -13.88 -11.57 -13.65
N ASN A 104 -13.05 -10.83 -14.39
CA ASN A 104 -13.29 -9.44 -14.74
C ASN A 104 -14.53 -9.25 -15.64
N ALA A 105 -14.93 -10.29 -16.37
CA ALA A 105 -16.13 -10.27 -17.21
C ALA A 105 -17.43 -10.08 -16.41
N GLN A 106 -17.38 -10.25 -15.08
CA GLN A 106 -18.47 -9.92 -14.17
C GLN A 106 -19.05 -8.52 -14.46
N ASP A 107 -18.19 -7.51 -14.65
CA ASP A 107 -18.63 -6.12 -14.78
C ASP A 107 -19.55 -5.87 -15.99
N ALA A 108 -19.46 -6.72 -17.02
CA ALA A 108 -20.33 -6.67 -18.20
C ALA A 108 -21.51 -7.66 -18.15
N LEU A 109 -21.33 -8.80 -17.49
CA LEU A 109 -22.25 -9.94 -17.60
C LEU A 109 -23.20 -10.10 -16.41
N LEU A 110 -22.85 -9.56 -15.25
CA LEU A 110 -23.54 -9.81 -13.99
C LEU A 110 -23.76 -8.50 -13.23
N ASP A 111 -24.72 -8.53 -12.32
CA ASP A 111 -24.79 -7.53 -11.26
C ASP A 111 -23.65 -7.77 -10.25
N TYR A 112 -23.40 -6.77 -9.41
CA TYR A 112 -22.37 -6.88 -8.39
C TYR A 112 -22.62 -8.09 -7.47
N ASP A 113 -21.56 -8.88 -7.25
CA ASP A 113 -21.51 -10.08 -6.42
C ASP A 113 -20.17 -10.08 -5.67
N ALA A 114 -20.21 -10.05 -4.35
CA ALA A 114 -19.01 -9.95 -3.53
C ALA A 114 -18.11 -11.17 -3.63
N ASP A 115 -18.65 -12.38 -3.66
CA ASP A 115 -17.84 -13.59 -3.71
C ASP A 115 -17.00 -13.62 -4.98
N LEU A 116 -17.62 -13.27 -6.11
CA LEU A 116 -16.94 -13.21 -7.40
C LEU A 116 -15.91 -12.08 -7.43
N PHE A 117 -16.25 -10.92 -6.86
CA PHE A 117 -15.32 -9.79 -6.78
C PHE A 117 -14.14 -10.07 -5.85
N PHE A 118 -14.38 -10.70 -4.70
CA PHE A 118 -13.37 -11.16 -3.76
C PHE A 118 -12.43 -12.17 -4.42
N THR A 119 -13.00 -13.13 -5.18
CA THR A 119 -12.23 -14.11 -5.96
C THR A 119 -11.34 -13.40 -7.00
N ARG A 120 -11.86 -12.40 -7.72
CA ARG A 120 -11.09 -11.57 -8.66
C ARG A 120 -9.89 -10.90 -7.98
N LEU A 121 -10.10 -10.29 -6.82
CA LEU A 121 -9.03 -9.65 -6.06
C LEU A 121 -8.00 -10.67 -5.55
N GLY A 122 -8.43 -11.85 -5.11
CA GLY A 122 -7.52 -12.92 -4.71
C GLY A 122 -6.62 -13.41 -5.86
N VAL A 123 -7.15 -13.51 -7.08
CA VAL A 123 -6.32 -13.83 -8.26
C VAL A 123 -5.37 -12.68 -8.59
N LEU A 124 -5.80 -11.42 -8.47
CA LEU A 124 -4.92 -10.27 -8.67
C LEU A 124 -3.78 -10.23 -7.65
N GLU A 125 -4.06 -10.57 -6.39
CA GLU A 125 -3.06 -10.72 -5.33
C GLU A 125 -2.06 -11.82 -5.67
N GLN A 126 -2.52 -12.96 -6.21
CA GLN A 126 -1.63 -14.03 -6.66
C GLN A 126 -0.74 -13.57 -7.83
N ILE A 127 -1.30 -12.85 -8.82
CA ILE A 127 -0.53 -12.25 -9.92
C ILE A 127 0.55 -11.31 -9.37
N TYR A 128 0.18 -10.44 -8.42
CA TYR A 128 1.12 -9.52 -7.78
C TYR A 128 2.26 -10.27 -7.10
N ASN A 129 1.95 -11.26 -6.26
CA ASN A 129 2.94 -12.00 -5.50
C ASN A 129 3.90 -12.82 -6.39
N GLU A 130 3.41 -13.42 -7.48
CA GLU A 130 4.25 -14.19 -8.41
C GLU A 130 5.18 -13.31 -9.26
N ASN A 131 4.89 -12.00 -9.37
CA ASN A 131 5.62 -11.08 -10.25
C ASN A 131 6.27 -9.92 -9.50
N ILE A 132 6.25 -9.89 -8.17
CA ILE A 132 6.69 -8.73 -7.37
C ILE A 132 8.13 -8.28 -7.68
N GLU A 133 9.03 -9.22 -7.96
CA GLU A 133 10.43 -8.94 -8.31
C GLU A 133 10.61 -8.39 -9.74
N LEU A 134 9.60 -8.57 -10.60
CA LEU A 134 9.62 -8.13 -12.01
C LEU A 134 8.90 -6.80 -12.23
N LEU A 135 8.07 -6.37 -11.27
CA LEU A 135 7.27 -5.16 -11.36
C LEU A 135 8.08 -3.93 -10.97
N GLU A 136 7.88 -2.83 -11.70
CA GLU A 136 8.38 -1.51 -11.32
C GLU A 136 7.58 -0.97 -10.12
N ASP A 137 8.16 -0.02 -9.37
CA ASP A 137 7.53 0.51 -8.14
C ASP A 137 6.17 1.18 -8.41
N GLU A 138 6.02 1.85 -9.55
CA GLU A 138 4.73 2.44 -9.97
C GLU A 138 3.66 1.36 -10.19
N GLU A 139 4.02 0.24 -10.82
CA GLU A 139 3.10 -0.88 -11.08
C GLU A 139 2.70 -1.57 -9.77
N LYS A 140 3.66 -1.76 -8.85
CA LYS A 140 3.39 -2.29 -7.51
C LYS A 140 2.39 -1.41 -6.78
N GLN A 141 2.60 -0.10 -6.77
CA GLN A 141 1.72 0.85 -6.13
C GLN A 141 0.32 0.83 -6.74
N GLU A 142 0.21 0.76 -8.07
CA GLU A 142 -1.08 0.68 -8.75
C GLU A 142 -1.87 -0.58 -8.37
N ILE A 143 -1.22 -1.75 -8.39
CA ILE A 143 -1.86 -3.03 -8.06
C ILE A 143 -2.27 -3.06 -6.58
N VAL A 144 -1.37 -2.65 -5.66
CA VAL A 144 -1.68 -2.56 -4.23
C VAL A 144 -2.86 -1.59 -4.00
N SER A 145 -2.88 -0.44 -4.68
CA SER A 145 -3.99 0.51 -4.56
C SER A 145 -5.31 -0.09 -5.04
N LYS A 146 -5.30 -0.88 -6.13
CA LYS A 146 -6.49 -1.59 -6.62
C LYS A 146 -6.98 -2.64 -5.62
N LEU A 147 -6.07 -3.42 -5.03
CA LEU A 147 -6.39 -4.44 -4.03
C LEU A 147 -7.01 -3.80 -2.77
N LEU A 148 -6.36 -2.78 -2.20
CA LEU A 148 -6.85 -2.07 -1.02
C LEU A 148 -8.24 -1.48 -1.28
N LYS A 149 -8.41 -0.76 -2.39
CA LYS A 149 -9.71 -0.17 -2.75
C LYS A 149 -10.77 -1.25 -2.96
N GLY A 150 -10.44 -2.34 -3.66
CA GLY A 150 -11.35 -3.43 -3.95
C GLY A 150 -11.88 -4.09 -2.68
N TYR A 151 -10.99 -4.48 -1.76
CA TYR A 151 -11.41 -5.08 -0.49
C TYR A 151 -12.17 -4.09 0.39
N GLU A 152 -11.77 -2.81 0.43
CA GLU A 152 -12.54 -1.78 1.14
C GLU A 152 -13.94 -1.62 0.56
N ASP A 153 -14.09 -1.64 -0.77
CA ASP A 153 -15.38 -1.50 -1.44
C ASP A 153 -16.32 -2.68 -1.15
N ILE A 154 -15.79 -3.89 -0.99
CA ILE A 154 -16.57 -5.05 -0.48
C ILE A 154 -17.08 -4.73 0.93
N THR A 155 -16.19 -4.34 1.86
CA THR A 155 -16.56 -4.09 3.26
C THR A 155 -17.54 -2.92 3.47
N LYS A 156 -17.63 -2.00 2.51
CA LYS A 156 -18.60 -0.90 2.53
C LYS A 156 -19.99 -1.33 2.08
N LYS A 157 -20.08 -2.35 1.23
CA LYS A 157 -21.35 -2.83 0.65
C LYS A 157 -21.99 -3.91 1.52
N GLU A 158 -21.18 -4.76 2.13
CA GLU A 158 -21.66 -5.86 2.96
C GLU A 158 -20.64 -6.30 4.01
N GLU A 159 -21.13 -7.08 4.96
CA GLU A 159 -20.31 -7.70 5.99
C GLU A 159 -19.48 -8.84 5.38
N TYR A 160 -18.18 -8.61 5.22
CA TYR A 160 -17.27 -9.57 4.59
C TYR A 160 -15.95 -9.70 5.38
N PRO A 161 -15.91 -10.54 6.44
CA PRO A 161 -14.75 -10.63 7.34
C PRO A 161 -13.43 -10.96 6.63
N LEU A 162 -13.46 -11.82 5.61
CA LEU A 162 -12.25 -12.18 4.85
C LEU A 162 -11.63 -11.00 4.08
N ALA A 163 -12.40 -9.97 3.72
CA ALA A 163 -11.88 -8.77 3.10
C ALA A 163 -11.11 -7.91 4.11
N LEU A 164 -11.59 -7.85 5.37
CA LEU A 164 -10.86 -7.20 6.47
C LEU A 164 -9.56 -7.94 6.80
N TYR A 165 -9.61 -9.28 6.82
CA TYR A 165 -8.41 -10.10 6.96
C TYR A 165 -7.39 -9.75 5.87
N LYS A 166 -7.78 -9.77 4.60
CA LYS A 166 -6.90 -9.41 3.47
C LYS A 166 -6.36 -7.97 3.58
N LEU A 167 -7.20 -7.00 3.94
CA LEU A 167 -6.75 -5.63 4.17
C LEU A 167 -5.70 -5.52 5.27
N GLY A 168 -5.85 -6.28 6.35
CA GLY A 168 -4.86 -6.36 7.42
C GLY A 168 -3.49 -6.80 6.87
N HIS A 169 -3.44 -7.95 6.21
CA HIS A 169 -2.19 -8.50 5.65
C HIS A 169 -1.54 -7.62 4.58
N ILE A 170 -2.34 -7.02 3.68
CA ILE A 170 -1.79 -6.12 2.67
C ILE A 170 -1.19 -4.87 3.33
N ASN A 171 -1.87 -4.30 4.33
CA ASN A 171 -1.33 -3.14 5.05
C ASN A 171 -0.05 -3.50 5.85
N THR A 172 0.03 -4.71 6.40
CA THR A 172 1.26 -5.22 7.01
C THR A 172 2.40 -5.26 6.00
N GLY A 173 2.18 -5.85 4.81
CA GLY A 173 3.22 -6.02 3.79
C GLY A 173 3.78 -4.70 3.24
N ILE A 174 2.99 -3.63 3.26
CA ILE A 174 3.41 -2.29 2.80
C ILE A 174 3.84 -1.35 3.95
N GLY A 175 3.93 -1.86 5.18
CA GLY A 175 4.39 -1.10 6.34
C GLY A 175 3.39 -0.08 6.90
N ASN A 176 2.09 -0.24 6.64
CA ASN A 176 1.03 0.57 7.23
C ASN A 176 0.47 -0.11 8.49
N HIS A 177 1.28 -0.25 9.54
CA HIS A 177 0.99 -1.12 10.68
C HIS A 177 -0.23 -0.64 11.49
N LEU A 178 -0.45 0.67 11.61
CA LEU A 178 -1.62 1.22 12.30
C LEU A 178 -2.92 0.87 11.56
N LYS A 179 -2.91 0.90 10.22
CA LYS A 179 -4.07 0.46 9.40
C LYS A 179 -4.25 -1.05 9.47
N ALA A 180 -3.17 -1.83 9.42
CA ALA A 180 -3.23 -3.27 9.59
C ALA A 180 -3.91 -3.64 10.92
N MET A 181 -3.45 -3.05 12.03
CA MET A 181 -4.06 -3.20 13.36
C MET A 181 -5.54 -2.82 13.38
N LEU A 182 -5.94 -1.74 12.69
CA LEU A 182 -7.34 -1.33 12.59
C LEU A 182 -8.19 -2.41 11.88
N TYR A 183 -7.73 -2.93 10.74
CA TYR A 183 -8.45 -3.95 9.99
C TYR A 183 -8.52 -5.28 10.73
N PHE A 184 -7.43 -5.69 11.38
CA PHE A 184 -7.40 -6.87 12.24
C PHE A 184 -8.35 -6.75 13.44
N LYS A 185 -8.38 -5.60 14.13
CA LYS A 185 -9.36 -5.35 15.20
C LYS A 185 -10.79 -5.47 14.71
N LYS A 186 -11.10 -4.93 13.51
CA LYS A 186 -12.43 -5.09 12.90
C LYS A 186 -12.73 -6.55 12.59
N PHE A 187 -11.78 -7.29 12.02
CA PHE A 187 -11.93 -8.73 11.74
C PHE A 187 -12.23 -9.54 13.00
N LEU A 188 -11.53 -9.28 14.11
CA LEU A 188 -11.73 -9.99 15.37
C LEU A 188 -13.12 -9.82 16.00
N ASN A 189 -13.87 -8.79 15.60
CA ASN A 189 -15.23 -8.54 16.09
C ASN A 189 -16.29 -9.46 15.46
N PHE A 190 -15.97 -10.20 14.39
CA PHE A 190 -16.90 -11.12 13.73
C PHE A 190 -16.85 -12.52 14.31
N ASP A 191 -17.97 -13.23 14.29
CA ASP A 191 -18.03 -14.63 14.76
C ASP A 191 -17.42 -15.60 13.74
N GLY A 192 -16.87 -16.71 14.25
CA GLY A 192 -16.34 -17.82 13.45
C GLY A 192 -14.86 -17.73 13.09
N ASN A 193 -14.36 -18.84 12.51
CA ASN A 193 -12.98 -19.06 12.09
C ASN A 193 -11.91 -18.74 13.17
N ASP A 194 -11.96 -19.47 14.28
CA ASP A 194 -11.04 -19.30 15.41
C ASP A 194 -9.56 -19.45 15.01
N GLU A 195 -9.27 -20.24 13.99
CA GLU A 195 -7.91 -20.40 13.44
C GLU A 195 -7.38 -19.08 12.88
N LEU A 196 -8.10 -18.45 11.96
CA LEU A 196 -7.70 -17.13 11.42
C LEU A 196 -7.68 -16.05 12.52
N LYS A 197 -8.60 -16.12 13.50
CA LYS A 197 -8.58 -15.17 14.63
C LYS A 197 -7.33 -15.34 15.49
N ASN A 198 -6.87 -16.56 15.70
CA ASN A 198 -5.63 -16.81 16.43
C ASN A 198 -4.41 -16.32 15.64
N GLU A 199 -4.35 -16.59 14.33
CA GLU A 199 -3.32 -16.05 13.45
C GLU A 199 -3.27 -14.51 13.51
N VAL A 200 -4.44 -13.86 13.40
CA VAL A 200 -4.53 -12.40 13.48
C VAL A 200 -4.07 -11.87 14.84
N ARG A 201 -4.37 -12.55 15.96
CA ARG A 201 -3.87 -12.13 17.28
C ARG A 201 -2.35 -12.18 17.35
N VAL A 202 -1.73 -13.25 16.84
CA VAL A 202 -0.27 -13.37 16.78
C VAL A 202 0.33 -12.26 15.91
N ASN A 203 -0.23 -12.04 14.71
CA ASN A 203 0.22 -10.95 13.83
C ASN A 203 0.09 -9.58 14.54
N MET A 204 -0.99 -9.34 15.27
CA MET A 204 -1.18 -8.08 16.00
C MET A 204 -0.15 -7.89 17.13
N GLU A 205 0.29 -8.96 17.78
CA GLU A 205 1.36 -8.89 18.79
C GLU A 205 2.70 -8.50 18.15
N GLU A 206 3.05 -9.10 17.01
CA GLU A 206 4.28 -8.77 16.27
C GLU A 206 4.30 -7.32 15.75
N LEU A 207 3.13 -6.78 15.41
CA LEU A 207 2.96 -5.45 14.86
C LEU A 207 2.82 -4.34 15.91
N GLU A 208 2.74 -4.71 17.19
CA GLU A 208 2.27 -3.79 18.23
C GLU A 208 3.19 -2.58 18.38
N ASP A 209 4.50 -2.79 18.43
CA ASP A 209 5.49 -1.73 18.57
C ASP A 209 5.57 -0.83 17.33
N TYR A 210 5.48 -1.42 16.13
CA TYR A 210 5.45 -0.66 14.88
C TYR A 210 4.20 0.25 14.80
N ALA A 211 3.04 -0.27 15.18
CA ALA A 211 1.81 0.51 15.20
C ALA A 211 1.84 1.63 16.26
N ARG A 212 2.45 1.38 17.43
CA ARG A 212 2.67 2.41 18.47
C ARG A 212 3.64 3.49 18.02
N MET A 213 4.71 3.12 17.29
CA MET A 213 5.64 4.05 16.69
C MET A 213 4.91 5.00 15.72
N GLU A 214 4.12 4.44 14.78
CA GLU A 214 3.31 5.23 13.84
C GLU A 214 2.29 6.13 14.53
N GLU A 215 1.62 5.62 15.57
CA GLU A 215 0.67 6.39 16.38
C GLU A 215 1.36 7.56 17.09
N GLY A 216 2.51 7.32 17.73
CA GLY A 216 3.31 8.34 18.40
C GLY A 216 3.78 9.45 17.46
N GLU A 217 4.32 9.07 16.30
CA GLU A 217 4.71 10.04 15.26
C GLU A 217 3.53 10.85 14.72
N ALA A 218 2.36 10.23 14.57
CA ALA A 218 1.16 10.94 14.16
C ALA A 218 0.74 11.98 15.21
N TYR A 219 0.72 11.62 16.50
CA TYR A 219 0.41 12.57 17.57
C TYR A 219 1.43 13.71 17.66
N LEU A 220 2.72 13.43 17.48
CA LEU A 220 3.77 14.45 17.40
C LEU A 220 3.51 15.46 16.27
N ARG A 221 3.18 15.00 15.06
CA ARG A 221 2.84 15.89 13.93
C ARG A 221 1.66 16.81 14.22
N TYR A 222 0.73 16.38 15.08
CA TYR A 222 -0.42 17.19 15.50
C TYR A 222 -0.20 17.97 16.81
N GLY A 223 1.01 17.96 17.38
CA GLY A 223 1.33 18.65 18.64
C GLY A 223 0.66 18.05 19.88
N LYS A 224 0.20 16.79 19.81
CA LYS A 224 -0.46 16.06 20.90
C LYS A 224 0.56 15.30 21.75
N PHE A 225 1.37 16.04 22.49
CA PHE A 225 2.55 15.49 23.15
C PHE A 225 2.25 14.42 24.21
N ARG A 226 1.16 14.55 24.99
CA ARG A 226 0.79 13.56 26.01
C ARG A 226 0.30 12.24 25.40
N GLU A 227 -0.44 12.31 24.31
CA GLU A 227 -0.88 11.13 23.57
C GLU A 227 0.30 10.43 22.90
N ALA A 228 1.24 11.21 22.33
CA ALA A 228 2.49 10.67 21.78
C ALA A 228 3.32 9.96 22.86
N GLU A 229 3.47 10.57 24.04
CA GLU A 229 4.19 10.00 25.18
C GLU A 229 3.64 8.63 25.57
N ASN A 230 2.32 8.51 25.68
CA ASN A 230 1.65 7.26 26.00
C ASN A 230 1.87 6.17 24.94
N ALA A 231 1.94 6.54 23.66
CA ALA A 231 2.25 5.59 22.59
C ALA A 231 3.69 5.08 22.70
N PHE A 232 4.68 5.99 22.80
CA PHE A 232 6.10 5.63 22.89
C PHE A 232 6.46 4.90 24.19
N ASN A 233 5.79 5.18 25.31
CA ASN A 233 6.01 4.49 26.59
C ASN A 233 5.57 3.02 26.58
N LYS A 234 4.77 2.61 25.61
CA LYS A 234 4.34 1.22 25.45
C LYS A 234 5.19 0.45 24.44
N ILE A 235 6.12 1.09 23.75
CA ILE A 235 7.03 0.39 22.84
C ILE A 235 8.03 -0.42 23.65
N SER A 236 8.25 -1.68 23.27
CA SER A 236 9.23 -2.55 23.91
C SER A 236 10.66 -1.98 23.82
N GLU A 237 11.47 -2.20 24.85
CA GLU A 237 12.91 -1.89 24.83
C GLU A 237 13.68 -2.68 23.76
N SER A 238 13.13 -3.81 23.30
CA SER A 238 13.70 -4.63 22.23
C SER A 238 13.36 -4.13 20.82
N TYR A 239 12.63 -3.03 20.68
CA TYR A 239 12.27 -2.47 19.37
C TYR A 239 13.52 -2.04 18.59
N TYR A 240 13.55 -2.31 17.28
CA TYR A 240 14.77 -2.16 16.50
C TYR A 240 15.26 -0.70 16.34
N GLU A 241 14.36 0.29 16.46
CA GLU A 241 14.71 1.73 16.45
C GLU A 241 14.51 2.35 17.83
N VAL A 242 14.96 1.67 18.88
CA VAL A 242 14.86 2.19 20.25
C VAL A 242 15.59 3.54 20.43
N ASP A 243 16.58 3.88 19.58
CA ASP A 243 17.19 5.21 19.52
C ASP A 243 16.17 6.29 19.12
N LYS A 244 15.36 6.03 18.10
CA LYS A 244 14.31 6.96 17.66
C LYS A 244 13.23 7.11 18.72
N VAL A 245 12.91 6.04 19.46
CA VAL A 245 11.97 6.12 20.59
C VAL A 245 12.50 7.08 21.66
N SER A 246 13.77 6.95 22.06
CA SER A 246 14.41 7.89 23.00
C SER A 246 14.42 9.32 22.46
N TYR A 247 14.78 9.50 21.18
CA TYR A 247 14.74 10.81 20.51
C TYR A 247 13.35 11.46 20.52
N TYR A 248 12.30 10.72 20.16
CA TYR A 248 10.94 11.26 20.17
C TYR A 248 10.43 11.55 21.57
N LYS A 249 10.77 10.72 22.57
CA LYS A 249 10.48 11.03 23.97
C LYS A 249 11.21 12.30 24.43
N SER A 250 12.44 12.53 23.98
CA SER A 250 13.16 13.78 24.24
C SER A 250 12.43 15.00 23.67
N ILE A 251 11.99 14.93 22.41
CA ILE A 251 11.18 15.99 21.78
C ILE A 251 9.91 16.28 22.59
N ILE A 252 9.21 15.23 23.01
CA ILE A 252 7.99 15.35 23.81
C ILE A 252 8.28 16.08 25.12
N ASN A 253 9.29 15.64 25.87
CA ASN A 253 9.66 16.22 27.15
C ASN A 253 10.11 17.68 26.99
N TYR A 254 10.85 18.01 25.93
CA TYR A 254 11.20 19.38 25.58
C TYR A 254 9.95 20.26 25.39
N HIS A 255 8.94 19.79 24.65
CA HIS A 255 7.71 20.53 24.43
C HIS A 255 6.80 20.62 25.67
N LEU A 256 6.91 19.66 26.60
CA LEU A 256 6.21 19.68 27.88
C LEU A 256 6.93 20.54 28.94
N GLY A 257 8.16 20.99 28.68
CA GLY A 257 8.98 21.78 29.60
C GLY A 257 9.82 20.96 30.58
N ASN A 258 9.90 19.64 30.38
CA ASN A 258 10.70 18.72 31.18
C ASN A 258 12.11 18.62 30.58
N TYR A 259 12.89 19.70 30.65
CA TYR A 259 14.13 19.81 29.89
C TYR A 259 15.24 18.87 30.35
N GLU A 260 15.32 18.58 31.65
CA GLU A 260 16.32 17.64 32.21
C GLU A 260 16.08 16.22 31.71
N GLU A 261 14.82 15.76 31.72
CA GLU A 261 14.46 14.45 31.18
C GLU A 261 14.67 14.40 29.66
N ALA A 262 14.35 15.48 28.94
CA ALA A 262 14.65 15.58 27.52
C ALA A 262 16.16 15.44 27.25
N TYR A 263 17.00 16.01 28.11
CA TYR A 263 18.45 15.93 27.99
C TYR A 263 18.99 14.51 28.19
N GLU A 264 18.51 13.80 29.21
CA GLU A 264 18.89 12.40 29.44
C GLU A 264 18.48 11.50 28.25
N LEU A 265 17.26 11.69 27.72
CA LEU A 265 16.73 10.90 26.61
C LEU A 265 17.46 11.14 25.29
N ILE A 266 17.92 12.38 25.02
CA ILE A 266 18.68 12.65 23.79
C ILE A 266 20.11 12.13 23.87
N GLU A 267 20.73 12.15 25.06
CA GLU A 267 22.02 11.50 25.27
C GLU A 267 21.92 10.00 25.00
N GLU A 268 20.88 9.35 25.53
CA GLU A 268 20.59 7.94 25.29
C GLU A 268 20.43 7.62 23.78
N ALA A 269 19.72 8.48 23.03
CA ALA A 269 19.54 8.31 21.59
C ALA A 269 20.87 8.39 20.82
N ILE A 270 21.72 9.36 21.16
CA ILE A 270 23.04 9.57 20.54
C ILE A 270 24.01 8.42 20.87
N GLU A 271 23.97 7.88 22.10
CA GLU A 271 24.79 6.74 22.50
C GLU A 271 24.51 5.49 21.66
N LYS A 272 23.25 5.31 21.24
CA LYS A 272 22.81 4.17 20.43
C LYS A 272 23.13 4.36 18.95
N VAL A 273 22.81 5.53 18.38
CA VAL A 273 22.97 5.80 16.95
C VAL A 273 23.42 7.24 16.72
N ASN A 274 24.46 7.40 15.90
CA ASN A 274 24.98 8.70 15.48
C ASN A 274 24.13 9.28 14.32
N ARG A 275 23.31 10.30 14.59
CA ARG A 275 22.46 10.99 13.60
C ARG A 275 22.53 12.52 13.76
N GLU A 276 22.57 13.24 12.65
CA GLU A 276 22.68 14.72 12.62
C GLU A 276 21.56 15.40 13.43
N GLU A 277 20.33 14.93 13.25
CA GLU A 277 19.15 15.47 13.93
C GLU A 277 19.22 15.35 15.45
N TYR A 278 19.94 14.35 15.99
CA TYR A 278 20.06 14.14 17.42
C TYR A 278 20.98 15.18 18.07
N TYR A 279 22.13 15.49 17.45
CA TYR A 279 23.02 16.57 17.92
C TYR A 279 22.33 17.92 17.87
N ASN A 280 21.57 18.18 16.80
CA ASN A 280 20.79 19.41 16.69
C ASN A 280 19.78 19.52 17.85
N HIS A 281 19.06 18.44 18.15
CA HIS A 281 18.09 18.44 19.24
C HIS A 281 18.76 18.56 20.61
N ALA A 282 19.87 17.84 20.86
CA ALA A 282 20.63 17.95 22.10
C ALA A 282 21.09 19.38 22.37
N ALA A 283 21.57 20.07 21.34
CA ALA A 283 21.97 21.47 21.46
C ALA A 283 20.78 22.40 21.77
N LEU A 284 19.59 22.15 21.20
CA LEU A 284 18.37 22.90 21.52
C LEU A 284 17.89 22.66 22.96
N VAL A 285 17.93 21.41 23.43
CA VAL A 285 17.60 21.06 24.81
C VAL A 285 18.56 21.75 25.78
N SER A 286 19.87 21.78 25.48
CA SER A 286 20.86 22.51 26.29
C SER A 286 20.59 24.02 26.35
N VAL A 287 20.11 24.64 25.26
CA VAL A 287 19.68 26.05 25.30
C VAL A 287 18.49 26.24 26.24
N ALA A 288 17.50 25.34 26.21
CA ALA A 288 16.35 25.42 27.10
C ALA A 288 16.70 25.20 28.58
N LEU A 289 17.80 24.50 28.87
CA LEU A 289 18.41 24.38 30.19
C LEU A 289 19.31 25.57 30.57
N ASP A 290 19.35 26.63 29.76
CA ASP A 290 20.27 27.77 29.91
C ASP A 290 21.77 27.37 29.94
N ASN A 291 22.13 26.21 29.40
CA ASN A 291 23.50 25.70 29.32
C ASN A 291 24.10 25.91 27.92
N ILE A 292 24.49 27.16 27.65
CA ILE A 292 25.01 27.59 26.35
C ILE A 292 26.31 26.87 25.96
N ASP A 293 27.22 26.66 26.91
CA ASP A 293 28.50 26.00 26.64
C ASP A 293 28.27 24.55 26.17
N GLN A 294 27.35 23.84 26.80
CA GLN A 294 26.98 22.48 26.38
C GLN A 294 26.26 22.46 25.04
N SER A 295 25.44 23.48 24.74
CA SER A 295 24.81 23.61 23.42
C SER A 295 25.84 23.74 22.30
N ILE A 296 26.85 24.60 22.50
CA ILE A 296 27.98 24.76 21.57
C ILE A 296 28.73 23.43 21.42
N ALA A 297 29.04 22.76 22.53
CA ALA A 297 29.73 21.47 22.50
C ALA A 297 28.98 20.40 21.69
N TRP A 298 27.64 20.33 21.80
CA TRP A 298 26.83 19.42 21.00
C TRP A 298 26.86 19.75 19.51
N TYR A 299 26.77 21.04 19.14
CA TYR A 299 26.90 21.45 17.75
C TYR A 299 28.29 21.15 17.18
N GLU A 300 29.34 21.43 17.94
CA GLU A 300 30.72 21.15 17.52
C GLU A 300 30.95 19.65 17.32
N LYS A 301 30.53 18.83 18.30
CA LYS A 301 30.58 17.36 18.18
C LYS A 301 29.77 16.85 16.98
N GLY A 302 28.58 17.39 16.75
CA GLY A 302 27.77 17.04 15.59
C GLY A 302 28.46 17.44 14.26
N LEU A 303 29.19 18.55 14.22
CA LEU A 303 29.94 18.98 13.04
C LEU A 303 31.24 18.20 12.82
N GLU A 304 31.80 17.57 13.85
CA GLU A 304 32.90 16.60 13.70
C GLU A 304 32.42 15.36 12.93
N GLU A 305 31.23 14.86 13.26
CA GLU A 305 30.61 13.69 12.62
C GLU A 305 29.98 14.03 11.26
N PHE A 306 29.31 15.18 11.15
CA PHE A 306 28.55 15.64 9.99
C PHE A 306 29.11 16.95 9.44
N ASN A 307 30.35 16.92 8.96
CA ASN A 307 31.13 18.09 8.56
C ASN A 307 30.53 18.97 7.45
N ARG A 308 29.55 18.47 6.68
CA ARG A 308 28.81 19.21 5.66
C ARG A 308 27.32 19.37 6.00
N SER A 309 26.97 19.36 7.28
CA SER A 309 25.61 19.65 7.73
C SER A 309 25.28 21.14 7.54
N TYR A 310 24.25 21.43 6.74
CA TYR A 310 23.67 22.77 6.67
C TYR A 310 23.05 23.16 8.02
N THR A 311 22.24 22.27 8.59
CA THR A 311 21.43 22.50 9.78
C THR A 311 22.27 22.86 11.00
N LEU A 312 23.32 22.07 11.28
CA LEU A 312 24.19 22.29 12.44
C LEU A 312 24.99 23.58 12.31
N ASN A 313 25.55 23.87 11.13
CA ASN A 313 26.25 25.13 10.88
C ASN A 313 25.30 26.34 11.03
N TYR A 314 24.10 26.25 10.45
CA TYR A 314 23.12 27.33 10.54
C TYR A 314 22.69 27.58 12.00
N ASN A 315 22.33 26.54 12.75
CA ASN A 315 21.83 26.69 14.11
C ASN A 315 22.94 27.09 15.11
N LEU A 316 24.17 26.59 14.95
CA LEU A 316 25.31 27.07 15.74
C LEU A 316 25.63 28.54 15.41
N GLY A 317 25.56 28.92 14.13
CA GLY A 317 25.67 30.31 13.72
C GLY A 317 24.61 31.19 14.38
N LEU A 318 23.35 30.73 14.41
CA LEU A 318 22.26 31.45 15.05
C LEU A 318 22.48 31.61 16.56
N LEU A 319 22.99 30.56 17.22
CA LEU A 319 23.36 30.61 18.63
C LEU A 319 24.44 31.68 18.88
N TYR A 320 25.55 31.64 18.14
CA TYR A 320 26.61 32.66 18.26
C TYR A 320 26.12 34.08 17.92
N TYR A 321 25.21 34.21 16.96
CA TYR A 321 24.60 35.49 16.60
C TYR A 321 23.80 36.07 17.76
N ASN A 322 22.99 35.25 18.43
CA ASN A 322 22.23 35.65 19.61
C ASN A 322 23.15 36.03 20.79
N LEU A 323 24.30 35.36 20.91
CA LEU A 323 25.35 35.68 21.88
C LEU A 323 26.17 36.93 21.49
N LYS A 324 25.94 37.50 20.31
CA LYS A 324 26.71 38.61 19.72
C LYS A 324 28.20 38.29 19.51
N ASP A 325 28.54 37.02 19.35
CA ASP A 325 29.89 36.55 19.03
C ASP A 325 30.09 36.49 17.52
N LYS A 326 31.13 37.17 17.00
CA LYS A 326 31.44 37.26 15.56
C LYS A 326 31.70 35.92 14.89
N LYS A 327 31.98 34.84 15.64
CA LYS A 327 32.07 33.47 15.11
C LYS A 327 30.85 33.06 14.29
N TYR A 328 29.68 33.65 14.54
CA TYR A 328 28.46 33.38 13.78
C TYR A 328 28.67 33.49 12.26
N LYS A 329 29.52 34.44 11.80
CA LYS A 329 29.77 34.68 10.37
C LYS A 329 30.41 33.47 9.69
N ASP A 330 31.34 32.81 10.37
CA ASP A 330 32.05 31.66 9.82
C ASP A 330 31.08 30.48 9.62
N TYR A 331 30.22 30.23 10.60
CA TYR A 331 29.22 29.15 10.51
C TYR A 331 28.11 29.45 9.50
N PHE A 332 27.63 30.70 9.43
CA PHE A 332 26.71 31.11 8.37
C PHE A 332 27.31 31.02 6.97
N GLN A 333 28.60 31.34 6.80
CA GLN A 333 29.29 31.15 5.53
C GLN A 333 29.31 29.66 5.15
N LYS A 334 29.71 28.77 6.08
CA LYS A 334 29.71 27.31 5.85
C LYS A 334 28.34 26.78 5.48
N ALA A 335 27.28 27.22 6.16
CA ALA A 335 25.90 26.85 5.80
C ALA A 335 25.54 27.36 4.40
N CYS A 336 25.91 28.59 4.04
CA CYS A 336 25.62 29.18 2.74
C CYS A 336 26.35 28.46 1.58
N GLU A 337 27.54 27.92 1.82
CA GLU A 337 28.29 27.11 0.85
C GLU A 337 27.58 25.78 0.53
N ILE A 338 26.73 25.29 1.43
CA ILE A 338 25.96 24.05 1.25
C ILE A 338 24.59 24.34 0.63
N GLY A 339 23.87 25.34 1.17
CA GLY A 339 22.51 25.68 0.77
C GLY A 339 22.25 27.18 0.90
N PRO A 340 22.52 27.99 -0.14
CA PRO A 340 22.36 29.43 -0.06
C PRO A 340 20.88 29.81 0.07
N SER A 341 20.58 30.77 0.95
CA SER A 341 19.26 31.39 1.06
C SER A 341 19.38 32.91 1.19
N GLU A 342 18.41 33.65 0.66
CA GLU A 342 18.39 35.11 0.73
C GLU A 342 18.41 35.61 2.19
N GLN A 343 17.69 34.92 3.07
CA GLN A 343 17.67 35.20 4.50
C GLN A 343 19.06 35.04 5.12
N LEU A 344 19.77 33.94 4.85
CA LEU A 344 21.12 33.72 5.37
C LEU A 344 22.13 34.73 4.83
N LEU A 345 22.05 35.05 3.53
CA LEU A 345 22.89 36.06 2.89
C LEU A 345 22.68 37.46 3.48
N SER A 346 21.45 37.78 3.93
CA SER A 346 21.16 39.06 4.59
C SER A 346 21.85 39.19 5.95
N LEU A 347 22.05 38.08 6.68
CA LEU A 347 22.69 38.05 8.01
C LEU A 347 24.22 38.19 7.95
N LEU A 348 24.81 38.03 6.77
CA LEU A 348 26.25 38.17 6.54
C LEU A 348 26.70 39.59 6.18
N LYS A 349 25.77 40.47 5.80
CA LYS A 349 26.00 41.90 5.54
C LYS A 349 26.11 42.68 6.84
#